data_AF-A0A2D9SMF4-F1
#
_entry.id   AF-A0A2D9SMF4-F1
#
_cell.length_a   1.000
_cell.length_b   1.000
_cell.length_c   1.000
_cell.angle_alpha   90.00
_cell.angle_beta   90.00
_cell.angle_gamma   90.00
#
_symmetry.space_group_name_H-M   'P 1'
#
loop_
_entity.id
_entity.type
_entity.pdbx_description
1 polymer ?
#
loop_
_entity_poly.entity_id
_entity_poly.type
_entity_poly.pdbx_seq_one_letter_code
_entity_poly.pdbx_strand_id
1 'polypeptide(L)'
;MAYEHETTVLGGLPVTIEYDVQGAEPDVGIMSSYVDDWWIVAINGRAVKKCDWLYRRIDATKGESDRIRDELNELEHDDGYYDDY
;
A
#
# COMPACT_ATOMS: atom_id res chain seq x y z
N MET A 1 11.44 -0.64 6.63
CA MET A 1 10.72 -0.41 7.90
C MET A 1 9.27 -0.72 7.58
N ALA A 2 8.57 -1.44 8.45
CA ALA A 2 7.17 -1.78 8.19
C ALA A 2 6.26 -0.64 8.68
N TYR A 3 5.40 -0.16 7.80
CA TYR A 3 4.42 0.90 8.03
C TYR A 3 3.02 0.31 8.04
N GLU A 4 2.08 0.97 8.71
CA GLU A 4 0.69 0.54 8.80
C GLU A 4 -0.23 1.65 8.29
N HIS A 5 -1.23 1.29 7.49
CA HIS A 5 -2.24 2.21 6.96
C HIS A 5 -3.64 1.59 6.99
N GLU A 6 -4.63 2.38 7.41
CA GLU A 6 -6.03 1.99 7.38
C GLU A 6 -6.70 2.51 6.11
N THR A 7 -7.26 1.59 5.32
CA THR A 7 -7.95 1.95 4.06
C THR A 7 -9.19 1.09 3.83
N THR A 8 -9.81 1.25 2.68
CA THR A 8 -10.89 0.38 2.21
C THR A 8 -10.52 -0.30 0.90
N VAL A 9 -11.03 -1.50 0.68
CA VAL A 9 -10.86 -2.26 -0.57
C VAL A 9 -12.20 -2.73 -1.12
N LEU A 10 -12.23 -3.08 -2.41
CA LEU A 10 -13.38 -3.69 -3.09
C LEU A 10 -14.69 -2.89 -2.92
N GLY A 11 -14.58 -1.56 -2.94
CA GLY A 11 -15.74 -0.67 -2.82
C GLY A 11 -16.25 -0.45 -1.39
N GLY A 12 -15.38 -0.60 -0.37
CA GLY A 12 -15.67 -0.09 0.98
C GLY A 12 -15.41 -1.06 2.13
N LEU A 13 -14.82 -2.23 1.90
CA LEU A 13 -14.43 -3.14 2.97
C LEU A 13 -13.23 -2.56 3.75
N PRO A 14 -13.36 -2.22 5.04
CA PRO A 14 -12.25 -1.66 5.80
C PRO A 14 -11.17 -2.71 6.05
N VAL A 15 -9.92 -2.33 5.80
CA VAL A 15 -8.74 -3.16 6.02
C VAL A 15 -7.61 -2.34 6.61
N THR A 16 -6.73 -3.01 7.33
CA THR A 16 -5.44 -2.46 7.75
C THR A 16 -4.38 -3.16 6.92
N ILE A 17 -3.55 -2.36 6.25
CA ILE A 17 -2.44 -2.81 5.41
C ILE A 17 -1.14 -2.50 6.14
N GLU A 18 -0.26 -3.48 6.21
CA GLU A 18 1.14 -3.28 6.57
C GLU A 18 1.97 -3.36 5.28
N TYR A 19 2.97 -2.51 5.15
CA TYR A 19 3.77 -2.40 3.92
C TYR A 19 5.22 -2.02 4.20
N ASP A 20 6.09 -2.42 3.29
CA ASP A 20 7.51 -2.09 3.32
C ASP A 20 7.83 -1.00 2.30
N VAL A 21 8.66 -0.07 2.73
CA VAL A 21 9.17 1.03 1.91
C VAL A 21 10.66 0.87 1.73
N GLN A 22 11.09 0.98 0.48
CA GLN A 22 12.49 1.01 0.08
C GLN A 22 12.89 2.45 -0.23
N GLY A 23 14.17 2.75 -0.01
CA GLY A 23 14.75 4.02 -0.42
C GLY A 23 14.87 4.13 -1.94
N ALA A 24 15.20 5.32 -2.43
CA ALA A 24 15.58 5.48 -3.83
C ALA A 24 16.78 4.59 -4.18
N GLU A 25 16.73 3.96 -5.36
CA GLU A 25 17.80 3.14 -5.94
C GLU A 25 18.22 3.72 -7.30
N PRO A 26 19.02 4.81 -7.32
CA PRO A 26 19.35 5.52 -8.55
C PRO A 26 20.16 4.68 -9.55
N ASP A 27 20.87 3.67 -9.07
CA ASP A 27 21.66 2.73 -9.87
C ASP A 27 20.80 1.84 -10.78
N VAL A 28 19.53 1.64 -10.43
CA VAL A 28 18.53 0.93 -11.25
C VAL A 28 17.45 1.87 -11.82
N GLY A 29 17.64 3.19 -11.67
CA GLY A 29 16.76 4.22 -12.24
C GLY A 29 15.56 4.59 -11.37
N ILE A 30 15.53 4.19 -10.09
CA ILE A 30 14.48 4.55 -9.14
C ILE A 30 14.94 5.78 -8.36
N MET A 31 14.29 6.93 -8.58
CA MET A 31 14.76 8.23 -8.08
C MET A 31 14.11 8.68 -6.77
N SER A 32 13.15 7.91 -6.25
CA SER A 32 12.40 8.21 -5.04
C SER A 32 12.19 6.94 -4.23
N SER A 33 11.85 7.08 -2.94
CA SER A 33 11.35 5.95 -2.15
C SER A 33 10.14 5.32 -2.84
N TYR A 34 9.90 4.05 -2.56
CA TYR A 34 8.77 3.34 -3.13
C TYR A 34 8.28 2.25 -2.18
N VAL A 35 6.98 1.99 -2.24
CA VAL A 35 6.38 0.82 -1.60
C VAL A 35 6.78 -0.41 -2.39
N ASP A 36 7.42 -1.38 -1.73
CA ASP A 36 7.93 -2.60 -2.33
C ASP A 36 6.86 -3.70 -2.26
N ASP A 37 6.56 -4.11 -1.03
CA ASP A 37 5.57 -5.13 -0.67
C ASP A 37 4.50 -4.57 0.28
N TRP A 38 3.30 -5.14 0.22
CA TRP A 38 2.20 -4.82 1.13
C TRP A 38 1.34 -6.05 1.43
N TRP A 39 0.75 -6.08 2.62
CA TRP A 39 -0.11 -7.18 3.07
C TRP A 39 -1.22 -6.73 4.01
N ILE A 40 -2.36 -7.42 3.95
CA ILE A 40 -3.52 -7.14 4.80
C ILE A 40 -3.33 -7.83 6.14
N VAL A 41 -3.26 -7.05 7.21
CA VAL A 41 -3.07 -7.52 8.59
C VAL A 41 -4.35 -7.52 9.41
N ALA A 42 -5.34 -6.70 9.03
CA ALA A 42 -6.66 -6.72 9.66
C ALA A 42 -7.78 -6.47 8.65
N ILE A 43 -8.95 -7.05 8.94
CA ILE A 43 -10.19 -6.82 8.19
C ILE A 43 -11.24 -6.38 9.19
N ASN A 44 -11.86 -5.22 8.97
CA ASN A 44 -12.87 -4.64 9.84
C ASN A 44 -12.41 -4.59 11.32
N GLY A 45 -11.19 -4.12 11.56
CA GLY A 45 -10.57 -3.99 12.88
C GLY A 45 -10.17 -5.31 13.55
N ARG A 46 -10.21 -6.45 12.84
CA ARG A 46 -9.82 -7.76 13.37
C ARG A 46 -8.57 -8.27 12.68
N ALA A 47 -7.53 -8.54 13.45
CA ALA A 47 -6.29 -9.12 12.96
C ALA A 47 -6.53 -10.45 12.23
N VAL A 48 -5.89 -10.62 11.08
CA VAL A 48 -5.96 -11.82 10.25
C VAL A 48 -4.55 -12.32 9.93
N LYS A 49 -4.36 -13.63 9.95
CA LYS A 49 -3.07 -14.25 9.58
C LYS A 49 -2.98 -14.62 8.10
N LYS A 50 -4.13 -14.91 7.48
CA LYS A 50 -4.27 -15.28 6.07
C LYS A 50 -5.62 -14.84 5.55
N CYS A 51 -5.64 -14.22 4.37
CA CYS A 51 -6.85 -13.75 3.71
C CYS A 51 -6.79 -13.98 2.19
N ASP A 52 -6.35 -15.17 1.75
CA ASP A 52 -6.20 -15.53 0.34
C ASP A 52 -7.45 -15.27 -0.51
N TRP A 53 -8.64 -15.44 0.09
CA TRP A 53 -9.91 -15.16 -0.58
C TRP A 53 -10.07 -13.68 -0.95
N LEU A 54 -9.50 -12.78 -0.15
CA LEU A 54 -9.57 -11.33 -0.36
C LEU A 54 -8.57 -10.91 -1.44
N TYR A 55 -7.34 -11.43 -1.39
CA TYR A 55 -6.35 -11.23 -2.46
C TYR A 55 -6.87 -11.68 -3.82
N ARG A 56 -7.46 -12.89 -3.92
CA ARG A 56 -8.09 -13.35 -5.17
C ARG A 56 -9.15 -12.40 -5.71
N ARG A 57 -9.88 -11.71 -4.82
CA ARG A 57 -10.90 -10.73 -5.23
C ARG A 57 -10.27 -9.42 -5.66
N ILE A 58 -9.25 -8.95 -4.95
CA ILE A 58 -8.45 -7.77 -5.33
C ILE A 58 -7.85 -7.99 -6.71
N ASP A 59 -7.19 -9.13 -6.94
CA ASP A 59 -6.59 -9.47 -8.24
C ASP A 59 -7.61 -9.60 -9.37
N ALA A 60 -8.83 -10.05 -9.06
CA ALA A 60 -9.92 -10.14 -10.03
C ALA A 60 -10.59 -8.79 -10.32
N THR A 61 -10.47 -7.81 -9.41
CA THR A 61 -10.99 -6.45 -9.60
C THR A 61 -9.94 -5.60 -10.30
N LYS A 62 -10.18 -5.32 -11.58
CA LYS A 62 -9.26 -4.55 -12.43
C LYS A 62 -8.85 -3.22 -11.76
N GLY A 63 -7.55 -3.05 -11.53
CA GLY A 63 -6.95 -1.84 -10.98
C GLY A 63 -7.04 -1.70 -9.46
N GLU A 64 -7.61 -2.66 -8.73
CA GLU A 64 -7.72 -2.54 -7.27
C GLU A 64 -6.35 -2.65 -6.58
N SER A 65 -5.50 -3.57 -7.04
CA SER A 65 -4.13 -3.69 -6.52
C SER A 65 -3.28 -2.45 -6.85
N ASP A 66 -3.42 -1.90 -8.06
CA ASP A 66 -2.69 -0.69 -8.47
C ASP A 66 -3.14 0.51 -7.61
N ARG A 67 -4.46 0.67 -7.42
CA ARG A 67 -5.03 1.71 -6.55
C ARG A 67 -4.47 1.64 -5.13
N ILE A 68 -4.40 0.43 -4.55
CA ILE A 68 -3.81 0.25 -3.20
C ILE A 68 -2.35 0.68 -3.21
N ARG A 69 -1.56 0.25 -4.21
CA ARG A 69 -0.14 0.60 -4.30
C ARG A 69 0.06 2.11 -4.47
N ASP A 70 -0.72 2.75 -5.33
CA ASP A 70 -0.67 4.20 -5.57
C ASP A 70 -0.99 4.97 -4.28
N GLU A 71 -2.05 4.59 -3.57
CA GLU A 71 -2.42 5.17 -2.26
C GLU A 71 -1.29 5.06 -1.24
N LEU A 72 -0.64 3.91 -1.14
CA LEU A 72 0.49 3.73 -0.22
C LEU A 72 1.73 4.53 -0.63
N ASN A 73 2.01 4.67 -1.93
CA ASN A 73 3.14 5.51 -2.39
C ASN A 73 2.85 7.00 -2.15
N GLU A 74 1.60 7.45 -2.32
CA GLU A 74 1.22 8.83 -2.02
C GLU A 74 1.47 9.18 -0.54
N LEU A 75 1.19 8.26 0.39
CA LEU A 75 1.45 8.47 1.82
C LEU A 75 2.93 8.66 2.16
N GLU A 76 3.82 7.95 1.46
CA GLU A 76 5.28 8.01 1.63
C GLU A 76 5.95 9.12 0.80
N HIS A 77 5.15 9.89 0.06
CA HIS A 77 5.61 11.09 -0.64
C HIS A 77 5.05 12.37 0.00
N ASP A 78 3.97 12.28 0.78
CA ASP A 78 3.34 13.43 1.46
C ASP A 78 4.10 13.88 2.73
N ASP A 79 5.06 13.09 3.21
CA ASP A 79 5.95 13.42 4.34
C ASP A 79 7.16 14.30 3.96
N GLY A 80 7.28 14.73 2.69
CA GLY A 80 8.44 15.48 2.21
C GLY A 80 8.21 16.43 1.03
N TYR A 81 7.70 17.63 1.33
CA TYR A 81 7.95 18.88 0.58
C TYR A 81 7.58 18.93 -0.92
N TYR A 82 6.47 19.62 -1.21
CA TYR A 82 6.41 20.57 -2.33
C TYR A 82 6.00 21.95 -1.79
N ASP A 83 6.97 22.64 -1.19
CA ASP A 83 6.97 24.10 -1.02
C ASP A 83 8.28 24.64 -1.60
N ASP A 84 8.42 24.56 -2.94
CA ASP A 84 9.24 25.46 -3.76
C ASP A 84 8.90 25.22 -5.25
N TYR A 85 8.09 26.11 -5.82
CA TYR A 85 8.31 26.85 -7.09
C TYR A 85 7.01 27.49 -7.64
#